data_AF-A0A1B6JN20-F1
#
_entry.id   AF-A0A1B6JN20-F1
#
_cell.length_a   1.000
_cell.length_b   1.000
_cell.length_c   1.000
_cell.angle_alpha   90.00
_cell.angle_beta   90.00
_cell.angle_gamma   90.00
#
_symmetry.space_group_name_H-M   'P 1'
#
loop_
_entity.id
_entity.type
_entity.pdbx_description
1 polymer ?
#
loop_
_entity_poly.entity_id
_entity_poly.type
_entity_poly.pdbx_seq_one_letter_code
_entity_poly.pdbx_strand_id
1 'polypeptide(L)'
;WHNAMEKASTGTLRVKTLKLPLARIKRLMKVEEGVRMVASEVPIMFSLLAEVFVEELTTRAWMHTNEGKRRILQTPDISAAVKTSQMYDFLVYIVPPADYGR
;
A
#
# COMPACT_ATOMS: atom_id res chain seq x y z
N TRP A 1 9.83 6.17 -2.06
CA TRP A 1 10.51 5.07 -2.79
C TRP A 1 12.04 5.05 -2.75
N HIS A 2 12.79 6.09 -3.15
CA HIS A 2 14.27 6.01 -3.20
C HIS A 2 14.90 5.56 -1.86
N ASN A 3 14.58 6.26 -0.77
CA ASN A 3 15.04 5.89 0.58
C ASN A 3 14.52 4.53 1.06
N ALA A 4 13.34 4.12 0.59
CA ALA A 4 12.76 2.81 0.92
C ALA A 4 13.52 1.68 0.22
N MET A 5 13.92 1.89 -1.03
CA MET A 5 14.75 0.95 -1.80
C MET A 5 16.17 0.85 -1.25
N GLU A 6 16.75 1.97 -0.83
CA GLU A 6 18.08 1.99 -0.19
C GLU A 6 18.09 1.27 1.17
N LYS A 7 17.04 1.45 1.99
CA LYS A 7 16.86 0.66 3.21
C LYS A 7 16.67 -0.83 2.91
N ALA A 8 15.95 -1.16 1.84
CA ALA A 8 15.73 -2.55 1.44
C ALA A 8 16.99 -3.23 0.91
N SER A 9 17.90 -2.49 0.25
CA SER A 9 19.16 -3.03 -0.30
C SER A 9 20.24 -3.24 0.77
N THR A 10 20.18 -2.50 1.87
CA THR A 10 21.18 -2.55 2.96
C THR A 10 20.71 -3.33 4.20
N GLY A 11 19.40 -3.56 4.34
CA GLY A 11 18.81 -4.20 5.52
C GLY A 11 18.82 -5.74 5.47
N THR A 12 19.16 -6.38 6.60
CA THR A 12 18.93 -7.82 6.78
C THR A 12 17.45 -8.10 7.04
N LEU A 13 16.82 -8.95 6.22
CA LEU A 13 15.42 -9.36 6.37
C LEU A 13 15.22 -10.18 7.66
N ARG A 14 14.58 -9.59 8.67
CA ARG A 14 14.19 -10.30 9.89
C ARG A 14 12.74 -10.75 9.81
N VAL A 15 12.51 -12.02 9.50
CA VAL A 15 11.15 -12.59 9.38
C VAL A 15 10.32 -12.43 10.65
N LYS A 16 10.97 -12.42 11.84
CA LYS A 16 10.30 -12.22 13.13
C LYS A 16 9.73 -10.81 13.34
N THR A 17 10.13 -9.83 12.53
CA THR A 17 9.68 -8.43 12.69
C THR A 17 8.57 -8.03 11.72
N LEU A 18 8.13 -8.95 10.84
CA LEU A 18 7.07 -8.68 9.87
C LEU A 18 5.73 -8.50 10.59
N LYS A 19 5.01 -7.41 10.28
CA LYS A 19 3.72 -7.12 10.93
C LYS A 19 2.55 -7.83 10.25
N LEU A 20 2.68 -8.15 8.97
CA LEU A 20 1.60 -8.73 8.17
C LEU A 20 1.67 -10.26 8.13
N PRO A 21 0.52 -10.96 8.24
CA PRO A 21 0.49 -12.42 8.26
C PRO A 21 0.81 -13.03 6.89
N LEU A 22 1.96 -13.70 6.78
CA LEU A 22 2.45 -14.31 5.52
C LEU A 22 1.44 -15.28 4.88
N ALA A 23 0.71 -16.05 5.69
CA ALA A 23 -0.30 -16.98 5.19
C ALA A 23 -1.46 -16.24 4.49
N ARG A 24 -1.84 -15.04 4.96
CA ARG A 24 -2.90 -14.24 4.33
C ARG A 24 -2.42 -13.63 3.02
N ILE A 25 -1.18 -13.13 3.00
CA ILE A 25 -0.53 -12.62 1.78
C ILE A 25 -0.49 -13.72 0.72
N LYS A 26 0.03 -14.90 1.07
CA LYS A 26 0.08 -16.06 0.16
C LYS A 26 -1.30 -16.47 -0.37
N ARG A 27 -2.35 -16.41 0.46
CA ARG A 27 -3.73 -16.69 0.03
C ARG A 27 -4.23 -15.66 -0.98
N LEU A 28 -3.99 -14.37 -0.76
CA LEU A 28 -4.39 -13.31 -1.69
C LEU A 28 -3.69 -13.45 -3.05
N MET A 29 -2.39 -13.79 -3.04
CA MET A 29 -1.64 -14.04 -4.27
C MET A 29 -2.17 -15.22 -5.10
N LYS A 30 -2.82 -16.19 -4.46
CA LYS A 30 -3.40 -17.37 -5.11
C LYS A 30 -4.84 -17.19 -5.58
N VAL A 31 -5.44 -16.03 -5.35
CA VAL A 31 -6.76 -15.69 -5.92
C VAL A 31 -6.64 -15.47 -7.43
N GLU A 32 -5.48 -15.03 -7.91
CA GLU A 32 -5.20 -14.79 -9.32
C GLU A 32 -5.22 -16.10 -10.12
N GLU A 33 -6.01 -16.13 -11.20
CA GLU A 33 -6.09 -17.29 -12.08
C GLU A 33 -4.71 -17.61 -12.68
N GLY A 34 -4.32 -18.88 -12.64
CA GLY A 34 -3.03 -19.34 -13.14
C GLY A 34 -1.89 -19.38 -12.10
N VAL A 35 -2.05 -18.79 -10.91
CA VAL A 35 -1.02 -18.86 -9.85
C VAL A 35 -1.13 -20.16 -9.04
N ARG A 36 -0.30 -21.16 -9.40
CA ARG A 36 -0.26 -22.46 -8.68
C ARG A 36 0.67 -22.44 -7.46
N MET A 37 1.87 -21.90 -7.64
CA MET A 37 2.94 -21.87 -6.65
C MET A 37 3.39 -20.44 -6.40
N VAL A 38 3.75 -20.17 -5.14
CA VAL A 38 4.32 -18.90 -4.70
C VAL A 38 5.57 -19.24 -3.92
N ALA A 39 6.72 -18.73 -4.36
CA ALA A 39 8.00 -18.93 -3.70
C ALA A 39 7.99 -18.32 -2.29
N SER A 40 8.78 -18.88 -1.37
CA SER A 40 8.72 -18.54 0.06
C SER A 40 9.15 -17.11 0.38
N GLU A 41 10.03 -16.55 -0.45
CA GLU A 41 10.57 -15.19 -0.34
C GLU A 41 9.55 -14.13 -0.76
N VAL A 42 8.62 -14.46 -1.65
CA VAL A 42 7.69 -13.48 -2.22
C VAL A 42 6.72 -12.91 -1.18
N PRO A 43 6.04 -13.72 -0.33
CA PRO A 43 5.20 -13.19 0.74
C PRO A 43 5.96 -12.33 1.75
N ILE A 44 7.24 -12.63 2.00
CA ILE A 44 8.11 -11.85 2.90
C ILE A 44 8.35 -10.46 2.30
N MET A 45 8.71 -10.38 1.02
CA MET A 45 8.86 -9.11 0.31
C MET A 45 7.56 -8.32 0.27
N PHE A 46 6.43 -8.96 -0.05
CA PHE A 46 5.13 -8.30 -0.06
C PHE A 46 4.71 -7.76 1.31
N SER A 47 5.07 -8.43 2.41
CA SER A 47 4.81 -7.89 3.76
C SER A 47 5.48 -6.52 3.93
N LEU A 48 6.74 -6.39 3.53
CA LEU A 48 7.50 -5.15 3.66
C LEU A 48 7.01 -4.07 2.69
N LEU A 49 6.77 -4.45 1.44
CA LEU A 49 6.28 -3.53 0.42
C LEU A 49 4.88 -3.00 0.78
N ALA A 50 4.00 -3.86 1.31
CA ALA A 50 2.68 -3.45 1.75
C ALA A 50 2.75 -2.48 2.94
N GLU A 51 3.67 -2.67 3.89
CA GLU A 51 3.91 -1.71 4.97
C GLU A 51 4.31 -0.33 4.41
N VAL A 52 5.30 -0.30 3.51
CA VAL A 52 5.77 0.95 2.87
C VAL A 52 4.68 1.60 2.03
N PHE A 53 3.90 0.80 1.30
CA PHE A 53 2.79 1.28 0.47
C PHE A 53 1.69 1.93 1.32
N VAL A 54 1.29 1.29 2.43
CA VAL A 54 0.28 1.84 3.34
C VAL A 54 0.78 3.12 4.00
N GLU A 55 2.03 3.15 4.46
CA GLU A 55 2.63 4.35 5.05
C GLU A 55 2.65 5.51 4.05
N GLU A 56 3.18 5.30 2.85
CA GLU A 56 3.30 6.35 1.83
C GLU A 56 1.91 6.89 1.39
N LEU A 57 0.96 6.00 1.11
CA LEU A 57 -0.39 6.41 0.73
C LEU A 57 -1.09 7.17 1.87
N THR A 58 -0.91 6.73 3.12
CA THR A 58 -1.46 7.40 4.30
C THR A 58 -0.84 8.78 4.48
N THR A 59 0.48 8.93 4.34
CA THR A 59 1.15 10.23 4.43
C THR A 59 0.66 11.19 3.35
N ARG A 60 0.51 10.74 2.10
CA ARG A 60 -0.03 11.55 1.00
C ARG A 60 -1.47 11.98 1.26
N ALA A 61 -2.34 11.06 1.69
CA ALA A 61 -3.72 11.38 2.02
C ALA A 61 -3.82 12.33 3.23
N TRP A 62 -2.92 12.20 4.20
CA TRP A 62 -2.84 13.11 5.33
C TRP A 62 -2.52 14.55 4.94
N MET A 63 -1.76 14.78 3.86
CA MET A 63 -1.51 16.14 3.35
C MET A 63 -2.83 16.85 3.02
N HIS A 64 -3.76 16.17 2.34
CA HIS A 64 -5.09 16.71 2.03
C HIS A 64 -5.98 16.90 3.27
N THR A 65 -5.85 16.01 4.25
CA THR A 65 -6.53 16.18 5.56
C THR A 65 -6.07 17.47 6.24
N ASN A 66 -4.76 17.70 6.28
CA ASN A 66 -4.14 18.89 6.86
C ASN A 66 -4.49 20.17 6.09
N GLU A 67 -4.46 20.15 4.76
CA GLU A 67 -4.89 21.27 3.89
C GLU A 67 -6.34 21.66 4.18
N GLY A 68 -7.21 20.66 4.40
CA GLY A 68 -8.60 20.85 4.82
C GLY A 68 -8.77 21.28 6.28
N LYS A 69 -7.68 21.50 7.03
CA LYS A 69 -7.67 21.80 8.48
C LYS A 69 -8.45 20.77 9.33
N ARG A 70 -8.55 19.54 8.83
CA ARG A 70 -9.21 18.43 9.51
C ARG A 70 -8.18 17.64 10.32
N ARG A 71 -8.66 16.92 11.33
CA ARG A 71 -7.84 16.00 12.16
C ARG A 71 -8.24 14.53 11.96
N ILE A 72 -9.23 14.28 11.11
CA ILE A 72 -9.75 12.95 10.79
C ILE A 72 -9.52 12.74 9.30
N LEU A 73 -8.74 11.71 8.99
CA LEU A 73 -8.52 11.23 7.62
C LEU A 73 -9.82 10.63 7.08
N GLN A 74 -10.21 11.01 5.86
CA GLN A 74 -11.45 10.56 5.24
C GLN A 74 -11.19 9.95 3.85
N THR A 75 -12.15 9.19 3.34
CA THR A 75 -12.07 8.56 2.01
C THR A 75 -11.78 9.56 0.87
N PRO A 76 -12.33 10.80 0.85
CA PRO A 76 -11.97 11.80 -0.16
C PRO A 76 -10.49 12.17 -0.16
N ASP A 77 -9.81 12.13 0.98
CA ASP A 77 -8.37 12.43 1.07
C ASP A 77 -7.53 11.36 0.39
N ILE A 78 -7.90 10.09 0.57
CA ILE A 78 -7.28 8.95 -0.11
C ILE A 78 -7.54 9.06 -1.62
N SER A 79 -8.77 9.42 -2.00
CA SER A 79 -9.19 9.62 -3.39
C SER A 79 -8.42 10.76 -4.07
N ALA A 80 -8.11 11.82 -3.35
CA ALA A 80 -7.26 12.91 -3.83
C ALA A 80 -5.80 12.45 -3.95
N ALA A 81 -5.27 11.75 -2.94
CA ALA A 81 -3.90 11.27 -2.93
C ALA A 81 -3.56 10.34 -4.10
N VAL A 82 -4.44 9.40 -4.45
CA VAL A 82 -4.21 8.50 -5.60
C VAL A 82 -4.16 9.24 -6.94
N LYS A 83 -4.77 10.42 -7.05
CA LYS A 83 -4.73 11.24 -8.28
C LYS A 83 -3.44 12.07 -8.41
N THR A 84 -2.60 12.11 -7.38
CA THR A 84 -1.36 12.92 -7.38
C THR A 84 -0.20 12.31 -8.17
N SER A 85 -0.30 11.02 -8.57
CA SER A 85 0.77 10.32 -9.27
C SER A 85 0.24 9.14 -10.08
N GLN A 86 0.72 8.99 -11.32
CA GLN A 86 0.42 7.84 -12.20
C GLN A 86 0.83 6.49 -11.58
N MET A 87 1.73 6.48 -10.60
CA MET A 87 2.11 5.27 -9.87
C MET A 87 0.92 4.61 -9.15
N TYR A 88 -0.14 5.37 -8.86
CA TYR A 88 -1.35 4.88 -8.19
C TYR A 88 -2.51 4.60 -9.16
N ASP A 89 -2.30 4.63 -10.48
CA ASP A 89 -3.37 4.41 -11.46
C ASP A 89 -4.03 3.03 -11.32
N PHE A 90 -3.31 2.03 -10.80
CA PHE A 90 -3.86 0.70 -10.50
C PHE A 90 -4.98 0.72 -9.43
N LEU A 91 -5.16 1.84 -8.72
CA LEU A 91 -6.17 2.02 -7.68
C LEU A 91 -7.44 2.75 -8.16
N VAL A 92 -7.47 3.26 -9.40
CA VAL A 92 -8.59 4.09 -9.90
C VAL A 92 -9.93 3.36 -9.86
N TYR A 93 -9.94 2.05 -10.08
CA TYR A 93 -11.15 1.23 -10.03
C TYR A 93 -11.45 0.67 -8.63
N ILE A 94 -10.55 0.85 -7.67
CA ILE A 94 -10.68 0.36 -6.30
C ILE A 94 -11.12 1.48 -5.37
N VAL A 95 -10.55 2.68 -5.54
CA VAL A 95 -10.85 3.86 -4.73
C VAL A 95 -11.94 4.66 -5.43
N PRO A 96 -13.17 4.73 -4.86
CA PRO A 96 -14.25 5.47 -5.48
C PRO A 96 -13.90 6.95 -5.61
N PRO A 97 -14.31 7.63 -6.69
CA PRO A 97 -14.14 9.08 -6.81
C PRO A 97 -14.78 9.81 -5.62
N ALA A 98 -14.13 10.88 -5.14
CA ALA A 98 -14.56 11.65 -3.98
C ALA A 98 -16.03 12.17 -4.03
N ASP A 99 -16.64 12.21 -5.21
CA ASP A 99 -17.97 12.77 -5.45
C ASP A 99 -19.11 11.72 -5.50
N TYR A 100 -18.86 10.44 -5.24
CA TYR A 100 -19.88 9.36 -5.34
C TYR A 100 -20.95 9.35 -4.23
N GLY A 101 -21.18 10.48 -3.55
CA GLY A 101 -22.10 10.57 -2.41
C GLY A 101 -22.72 11.94 -2.19
N ARG A 102 -23.00 12.71 -3.25
CA ARG A 102 -23.99 13.80 -3.19
C ARG A 102 -25.29 13.39 -3.82
#